data_AF-A0A446B950-F1
#
_entry.id   AF-A0A446B950-F1
#
_cell.length_a   1.000
_cell.length_b   1.000
_cell.length_c   1.000
_cell.angle_alpha   90.00
_cell.angle_beta   90.00
_cell.angle_gamma   90.00
#
_symmetry.space_group_name_H-M   'P 1'
#
loop_
_entity.id
_entity.type
_entity.pdbx_description
1 polymer ?
#
loop_
_entity_poly.entity_id
_entity_poly.type
_entity_poly.pdbx_seq_one_letter_code
_entity_poly.pdbx_strand_id
1 'polypeptide(L)'
;MPDKTLKVVTYAAGASLAAITLIYVFGPTYFLDSDTSSSLGGAFSTRKKGIVGLENPANDCFINSVLQALAGLGDLRLYLIREVHRRSLDDGSIYSQLVPPAALAGEEGEAAPVRFGKDIPAWKLEGLQRGSVTKGLKEILDALNERPIYKKTISAAPFVRTLEEAFRQRVSRQQQDAQEFLQVVAERLCDEYHAGRRARLFATRTATVDDCWPSRTSNHGGATGSASPIAASQHVAPDLAREGAVGSVEDVRGFEKERRGEDEEGFPLQGRVESQIECLTCGFTPRPTASTFCTLTLHVPQVPATTLGACFDGMFKTEYIDDFKCEKCRLLHALALFESDEQRSASEAVRRKARAAVESLRAAIETDPENPPRASRSPTCDTRPGAE
;
A
#
# COMPACT_ATOMS: atom_id res chain seq x y z
N MET A 1 47.98 63.26 -30.41
CA MET A 1 47.54 61.86 -30.27
C MET A 1 46.49 61.67 -29.14
N PRO A 2 45.26 62.22 -29.22
CA PRO A 2 44.24 62.04 -28.17
C PRO A 2 43.13 61.01 -28.48
N ASP A 3 42.99 60.54 -29.73
CA ASP A 3 41.83 59.73 -30.12
C ASP A 3 41.88 58.26 -29.65
N LYS A 4 43.07 57.75 -29.36
CA LYS A 4 43.25 56.36 -28.88
C LYS A 4 42.79 56.19 -27.44
N THR A 5 43.04 57.19 -26.58
CA THR A 5 42.61 57.18 -25.18
C THR A 5 41.09 57.28 -25.04
N LEU A 6 40.42 58.10 -25.86
CA LEU A 6 38.96 58.20 -25.82
C LEU A 6 38.27 56.91 -26.27
N LYS A 7 38.79 56.23 -27.30
CA LYS A 7 38.25 54.93 -27.74
C LYS A 7 38.44 53.86 -26.67
N VAL A 8 39.60 53.80 -26.02
CA VAL A 8 39.83 52.81 -24.94
C VAL A 8 38.89 53.07 -23.76
N VAL A 9 38.64 54.32 -23.40
CA VAL A 9 37.72 54.67 -22.31
C VAL A 9 36.27 54.31 -22.66
N THR A 10 35.81 54.53 -23.90
CA THR A 10 34.44 54.14 -24.30
C THR A 10 34.26 52.63 -24.40
N TYR A 11 35.26 51.88 -24.89
CA TYR A 11 35.22 50.41 -24.87
C TYR A 11 35.28 49.86 -23.43
N ALA A 12 36.09 50.45 -22.55
CA ALA A 12 36.15 50.05 -21.15
C ALA A 12 34.83 50.34 -20.41
N ALA A 13 34.21 51.50 -20.66
CA ALA A 13 32.92 51.85 -20.10
C ALA A 13 31.79 50.93 -20.61
N GLY A 14 31.78 50.63 -21.91
CA GLY A 14 30.81 49.70 -22.51
C GLY A 14 30.96 48.27 -21.98
N ALA A 15 32.21 47.78 -21.85
CA ALA A 15 32.49 46.46 -21.28
C ALA A 15 32.12 46.38 -19.80
N SER A 16 32.33 47.46 -19.03
CA SER A 16 31.97 47.53 -17.61
C SER A 16 30.46 47.53 -17.42
N LEU A 17 29.71 48.27 -18.24
CA LEU A 17 28.24 48.25 -18.21
C LEU A 17 27.68 46.88 -18.58
N ALA A 18 28.22 46.23 -19.61
CA ALA A 18 27.84 44.88 -20.01
C ALA A 18 28.14 43.85 -18.91
N ALA A 19 29.26 43.98 -18.20
CA ALA A 19 29.58 43.11 -17.08
C ALA A 19 28.61 43.31 -15.89
N ILE A 20 28.27 44.56 -15.55
CA ILE A 20 27.32 44.87 -14.48
C ILE A 20 25.92 44.36 -14.82
N THR A 21 25.47 44.52 -16.07
CA THR A 21 24.16 44.01 -16.49
C THR A 21 24.13 42.49 -16.51
N LEU A 22 25.21 41.83 -16.94
CA LEU A 22 25.33 40.36 -16.84
C LEU A 22 25.31 39.89 -15.38
N ILE A 23 26.00 40.56 -14.47
CA ILE A 23 25.96 40.22 -13.03
C ILE A 23 24.59 40.50 -12.43
N TYR A 24 23.88 41.54 -12.86
CA TYR A 24 22.55 41.85 -12.34
C TYR A 24 21.48 40.89 -12.87
N VAL A 25 21.54 40.54 -14.15
CA VAL A 25 20.57 39.66 -14.82
C VAL A 25 20.84 38.19 -14.54
N PHE A 26 22.10 37.76 -14.59
CA PHE A 26 22.50 36.36 -14.39
C PHE A 26 23.08 36.09 -13.00
N GLY A 27 23.42 37.09 -12.18
CA GLY A 27 23.86 36.86 -10.81
C GLY A 27 22.84 36.07 -9.97
N PRO A 28 21.54 36.42 -9.98
CA PRO A 28 20.55 35.67 -9.22
C PRO A 28 20.43 34.20 -9.64
N THR A 29 20.69 33.87 -10.90
CA THR A 29 20.58 32.50 -11.44
C THR A 29 21.90 31.70 -11.35
N TYR A 30 23.05 32.35 -11.54
CA TYR A 30 24.37 31.69 -11.45
C TYR A 30 24.74 31.29 -10.02
N PHE A 31 24.27 32.06 -9.02
CA PHE A 31 24.41 31.67 -7.60
C PHE A 31 23.48 30.51 -7.18
N LEU A 32 22.55 30.08 -8.03
CA LEU A 32 21.64 28.96 -7.75
C LEU A 32 22.08 27.65 -8.44
N ASP A 33 22.84 27.73 -9.54
CA ASP A 33 23.16 26.57 -10.40
C ASP A 33 24.60 26.03 -10.26
N SER A 34 25.49 26.74 -9.53
CA SER A 34 26.91 26.36 -9.32
C SER A 34 27.12 25.20 -8.31
N ASP A 35 26.22 24.21 -8.25
CA ASP A 35 26.29 23.09 -7.29
C ASP A 35 26.58 21.71 -7.92
N THR A 36 27.05 21.63 -9.17
CA THR A 36 27.31 20.34 -9.84
C THR A 36 28.78 20.00 -10.15
N SER A 37 29.77 20.78 -9.74
CA SER A 37 31.17 20.31 -9.82
C SER A 37 32.13 20.93 -8.78
N SER A 38 32.54 20.08 -7.84
CA SER A 38 33.89 19.97 -7.26
C SER A 38 34.69 21.25 -6.94
N SER A 39 34.83 21.50 -5.63
CA SER A 39 36.12 21.68 -4.93
C SER A 39 37.21 22.53 -5.60
N LEU A 40 37.18 23.87 -5.42
CA LEU A 40 38.39 24.65 -5.10
C LEU A 40 38.03 26.11 -4.75
N GLY A 41 38.27 26.51 -3.50
CA GLY A 41 38.57 27.90 -3.15
C GLY A 41 37.39 28.85 -2.87
N GLY A 42 37.44 29.51 -1.70
CA GLY A 42 36.84 30.84 -1.54
C GLY A 42 35.77 31.03 -0.48
N ALA A 43 36.14 30.90 0.80
CA ALA A 43 35.93 31.88 1.87
C ALA A 43 34.63 32.73 1.99
N PHE A 44 33.46 32.30 1.50
CA PHE A 44 32.18 32.90 1.88
C PHE A 44 31.12 31.84 2.16
N SER A 45 30.96 31.58 3.46
CA SER A 45 29.79 31.00 4.12
C SER A 45 29.30 29.65 3.59
N THR A 46 29.60 28.64 4.38
CA THR A 46 28.79 27.45 4.60
C THR A 46 27.28 27.74 4.61
N ARG A 47 26.62 27.89 3.46
CA ARG A 47 25.18 27.70 3.36
C ARG A 47 24.94 26.22 3.60
N LYS A 48 24.88 25.84 4.87
CA LYS A 48 24.43 24.52 5.29
C LYS A 48 23.14 24.27 4.54
N LYS A 49 23.12 23.23 3.69
CA LYS A 49 21.93 22.74 3.00
C LYS A 49 20.93 22.40 4.10
N GLY A 50 20.10 23.38 4.45
CA GLY A 50 19.21 23.29 5.60
C GLY A 50 18.09 22.33 5.25
N ILE A 51 17.70 21.50 6.20
CA ILE A 51 16.48 20.70 6.13
C ILE A 51 15.39 21.47 6.88
N VAL A 52 14.13 21.28 6.49
CA VAL A 52 13.02 21.93 7.18
C VAL A 52 12.79 21.24 8.53
N GLY A 53 12.73 22.02 9.60
CA GLY A 53 12.44 21.51 10.94
C GLY A 53 10.94 21.34 11.19
N LEU A 54 10.59 20.56 12.21
CA LEU A 54 9.23 20.49 12.73
C LEU A 54 9.15 21.25 14.05
N GLU A 55 8.14 22.12 14.18
CA GLU A 55 7.84 22.71 15.49
C GLU A 55 7.28 21.63 16.42
N ASN A 56 7.61 21.73 17.71
CA ASN A 56 7.02 20.88 18.74
C ASN A 56 6.16 21.76 19.65
N PRO A 57 4.84 21.84 19.41
CA PRO A 57 3.96 22.68 20.22
C PRO A 57 3.76 22.11 21.63
N ALA A 58 4.01 20.81 21.87
CA ALA A 58 3.88 20.17 23.17
C ALA A 58 4.78 18.92 23.29
N ASN A 59 4.17 17.72 23.27
CA ASN A 59 4.85 16.41 23.41
C ASN A 59 4.85 15.64 22.08
N ASP A 60 4.87 16.33 20.95
CA ASP A 60 4.74 15.74 19.62
C ASP A 60 6.10 15.29 19.04
N CYS A 61 7.13 15.19 19.90
CA CYS A 61 8.47 14.79 19.46
C CYS A 61 8.49 13.40 18.81
N PHE A 62 7.65 12.46 19.27
CA PHE A 62 7.51 11.13 18.69
C PHE A 62 6.96 11.19 17.25
N ILE A 63 5.99 12.09 16.99
CA ILE A 63 5.45 12.36 15.64
C ILE A 63 6.55 12.97 14.78
N ASN A 64 7.24 13.99 15.31
CA ASN A 64 8.26 14.71 14.59
C ASN A 64 9.44 13.81 14.19
N SER A 65 9.91 12.92 15.09
CA SER A 65 10.97 11.97 14.78
C SER A 65 10.57 10.98 13.68
N VAL A 66 9.33 10.49 13.71
CA VAL A 66 8.82 9.56 12.68
C VAL A 66 8.71 10.26 11.33
N LEU A 67 8.12 11.46 11.27
CA LEU A 67 7.98 12.22 10.03
C LEU A 67 9.33 12.58 9.40
N GLN A 68 10.32 12.95 10.21
CA GLN A 68 11.68 13.22 9.73
C GLN A 68 12.37 11.94 9.21
N ALA A 69 12.15 10.79 9.86
CA ALA A 69 12.65 9.51 9.37
C ALA A 69 12.00 9.13 8.03
N LEU A 70 10.68 9.27 7.91
CA LEU A 70 9.93 9.00 6.67
C LEU A 70 10.29 9.96 5.54
N ALA A 71 10.61 11.22 5.84
CA ALA A 71 11.04 12.20 4.84
C ALA A 71 12.35 11.80 4.14
N GLY A 72 13.22 11.05 4.82
CA GLY A 72 14.47 10.52 4.27
C GLY A 72 14.29 9.32 3.33
N LEU A 73 13.09 8.75 3.22
CA LEU A 73 12.82 7.56 2.41
C LEU A 73 12.48 7.96 0.95
N GLY A 74 13.46 7.83 0.05
CA GLY A 74 13.32 8.16 -1.36
C GLY A 74 12.24 7.33 -2.08
N ASP A 75 12.23 6.02 -1.86
CA ASP A 75 11.28 5.11 -2.51
C ASP A 75 9.84 5.35 -2.03
N LEU A 76 9.66 5.64 -0.73
CA LEU A 76 8.37 6.05 -0.18
C LEU A 76 7.89 7.34 -0.84
N ARG A 77 8.78 8.32 -1.04
CA ARG A 77 8.43 9.57 -1.72
C ARG A 77 8.00 9.33 -3.17
N LEU A 78 8.72 8.49 -3.92
CA LEU A 78 8.36 8.12 -5.29
C LEU A 78 7.00 7.42 -5.34
N TYR A 79 6.77 6.47 -4.43
CA TYR A 79 5.48 5.80 -4.26
C TYR A 79 4.35 6.81 -3.97
N LEU A 80 4.52 7.72 -3.01
CA LEU A 80 3.50 8.71 -2.65
C LEU A 80 3.16 9.65 -3.82
N ILE A 81 4.17 10.09 -4.57
CA ILE A 81 3.97 10.91 -5.78
C ILE A 81 3.14 10.13 -6.81
N ARG A 82 3.54 8.90 -7.11
CA ARG A 82 2.87 8.04 -8.10
C ARG A 82 1.44 7.74 -7.68
N GLU A 83 1.20 7.33 -6.45
CA GLU A 83 -0.13 6.93 -5.99
C GLU A 83 -1.08 8.12 -5.87
N VAL A 84 -0.63 9.27 -5.37
CA VAL A 84 -1.47 10.48 -5.33
C VAL A 84 -1.76 10.99 -6.74
N HIS A 85 -0.77 10.95 -7.64
CA HIS A 85 -0.98 11.33 -9.03
C HIS A 85 -1.95 10.39 -9.75
N ARG A 86 -1.80 9.07 -9.56
CA ARG A 86 -2.73 8.06 -10.08
C ARG A 86 -4.16 8.34 -9.62
N ARG A 87 -4.38 8.52 -8.31
CA ARG A 87 -5.71 8.88 -7.76
C ARG A 87 -6.26 10.20 -8.30
N SER A 88 -5.40 11.13 -8.74
CA SER A 88 -5.84 12.40 -9.35
C SER A 88 -6.23 12.29 -10.81
N LEU A 89 -5.68 11.30 -11.53
CA LEU A 89 -6.03 11.02 -12.93
C LEU A 89 -7.29 10.15 -13.03
N ASP A 90 -7.52 9.31 -12.03
CA ASP A 90 -8.72 8.50 -11.91
C ASP A 90 -9.97 9.36 -11.64
N ASP A 91 -11.10 8.97 -12.20
CA ASP A 91 -12.39 9.59 -11.86
C ASP A 91 -12.71 9.35 -10.38
N GLY A 92 -13.05 10.40 -9.64
CA GLY A 92 -13.37 10.31 -8.21
C GLY A 92 -14.55 9.39 -7.87
N SER A 93 -15.34 8.98 -8.87
CA SER A 93 -16.39 7.97 -8.76
C SER A 93 -15.84 6.57 -8.41
N ILE A 94 -14.65 6.21 -8.90
CA ILE A 94 -14.00 4.91 -8.65
C ILE A 94 -13.81 4.68 -7.15
N TYR A 95 -13.35 5.69 -6.43
CA TYR A 95 -13.08 5.63 -5.00
C TYR A 95 -14.31 5.91 -4.12
N SER A 96 -15.43 6.30 -4.73
CA SER A 96 -16.70 6.52 -4.02
C SER A 96 -17.57 5.27 -4.03
N GLN A 97 -17.34 4.34 -4.96
CA GLN A 97 -17.99 3.04 -4.97
C GLN A 97 -17.36 2.12 -3.91
N LEU A 98 -18.15 1.78 -2.89
CA LEU A 98 -17.70 0.92 -1.80
C LEU A 98 -17.48 -0.51 -2.29
N VAL A 99 -16.23 -0.98 -2.21
CA VAL A 99 -15.84 -2.34 -2.59
C VAL A 99 -15.46 -3.11 -1.32
N PRO A 100 -16.31 -4.03 -0.83
CA PRO A 100 -15.98 -4.85 0.31
C PRO A 100 -14.74 -5.72 0.06
N PRO A 101 -13.91 -6.02 1.07
CA PRO A 101 -12.71 -6.86 0.90
C PRO A 101 -13.01 -8.25 0.32
N ALA A 102 -14.19 -8.81 0.64
CA ALA A 102 -14.60 -10.12 0.15
C ALA A 102 -14.94 -10.15 -1.35
N ALA A 103 -15.16 -9.00 -1.99
CA ALA A 103 -15.61 -8.93 -3.38
C ALA A 103 -14.56 -9.42 -4.39
N LEU A 104 -13.26 -9.37 -4.03
CA LEU A 104 -12.13 -9.74 -4.89
C LEU A 104 -11.16 -10.74 -4.22
N ALA A 105 -11.62 -11.46 -3.19
CA ALA A 105 -10.78 -12.35 -2.36
C ALA A 105 -10.13 -13.55 -3.11
N GLY A 106 -10.40 -13.73 -4.41
CA GLY A 106 -9.80 -14.79 -5.24
C GLY A 106 -8.48 -14.42 -5.92
N GLU A 107 -8.12 -13.13 -6.01
CA GLU A 107 -6.94 -12.67 -6.78
C GLU A 107 -5.81 -12.09 -5.91
N GLU A 108 -6.10 -11.68 -4.68
CA GLU A 108 -5.08 -11.41 -3.67
C GLU A 108 -4.59 -12.78 -3.13
N GLY A 109 -3.75 -13.48 -3.90
CA GLY A 109 -3.39 -14.88 -3.68
C GLY A 109 -3.20 -15.23 -2.20
N GLU A 110 -4.12 -16.02 -1.65
CA GLU A 110 -4.21 -16.75 -0.34
C GLU A 110 -3.57 -16.16 0.94
N ALA A 111 -2.91 -15.01 0.90
CA ALA A 111 -1.93 -14.57 1.90
C ALA A 111 -2.07 -13.09 2.29
N ALA A 112 -3.04 -12.37 1.75
CA ALA A 112 -3.49 -11.13 2.36
C ALA A 112 -4.57 -11.51 3.39
N PRO A 113 -4.23 -11.73 4.68
CA PRO A 113 -5.28 -11.84 5.68
C PRO A 113 -6.13 -10.59 5.56
N VAL A 114 -7.44 -10.77 5.40
CA VAL A 114 -8.37 -9.65 5.48
C VAL A 114 -8.18 -9.09 6.89
N ARG A 115 -7.37 -8.04 7.04
CA ARG A 115 -6.99 -7.43 8.33
C ARG A 115 -8.20 -6.87 9.08
N PHE A 116 -9.34 -6.87 8.41
CA PHE A 116 -10.60 -6.36 8.88
C PHE A 116 -11.64 -7.50 8.96
N GLY A 117 -12.42 -7.51 10.04
CA GLY A 117 -13.55 -8.43 10.17
C GLY A 117 -14.60 -8.25 9.07
N LYS A 118 -15.57 -9.18 9.02
CA LYS A 118 -16.68 -9.15 8.04
C LYS A 118 -17.47 -7.84 8.04
N ASP A 119 -17.42 -7.07 9.13
CA ASP A 119 -18.21 -5.85 9.34
C ASP A 119 -17.30 -4.60 9.42
N ILE A 120 -16.83 -4.10 8.28
CA ILE A 120 -16.16 -2.79 8.20
C ILE A 120 -17.23 -1.70 8.06
N PRO A 121 -17.22 -0.65 8.89
CA PRO A 121 -18.17 0.44 8.71
C PRO A 121 -17.89 1.21 7.41
N ALA A 122 -18.95 1.58 6.70
CA ALA A 122 -18.88 2.19 5.37
C ALA A 122 -17.94 3.41 5.29
N TRP A 123 -17.97 4.30 6.28
CA TRP A 123 -17.12 5.48 6.33
C TRP A 123 -15.62 5.14 6.37
N LYS A 124 -15.24 4.03 7.02
CA LYS A 124 -13.84 3.59 7.12
C LYS A 124 -13.38 3.03 5.78
N LEU A 125 -14.24 2.26 5.13
CA LEU A 125 -13.99 1.71 3.80
C LEU A 125 -13.84 2.83 2.75
N GLU A 126 -14.74 3.80 2.76
CA GLU A 126 -14.68 4.99 1.91
C GLU A 126 -13.37 5.78 2.12
N GLY A 127 -12.99 6.01 3.39
CA GLY A 127 -11.73 6.68 3.72
C GLY A 127 -10.51 5.88 3.27
N LEU A 128 -10.56 4.55 3.36
CA LEU A 128 -9.49 3.67 2.88
C LEU A 128 -9.34 3.76 1.35
N GLN A 129 -10.45 3.73 0.62
CA GLN A 129 -10.43 3.82 -0.85
C GLN A 129 -9.93 5.20 -1.33
N ARG A 130 -10.35 6.29 -0.66
CA ARG A 130 -9.94 7.65 -1.02
C ARG A 130 -8.46 7.95 -0.76
N GLY A 131 -7.82 7.25 0.20
CA GLY A 131 -6.40 7.44 0.48
C GLY A 131 -6.06 8.81 1.09
N SER A 132 -6.88 9.31 2.01
CA SER A 132 -6.69 10.65 2.60
C SER A 132 -5.39 10.78 3.38
N VAL A 133 -4.99 9.72 4.11
CA VAL A 133 -3.73 9.71 4.88
C VAL A 133 -2.53 9.66 3.94
N THR A 134 -2.62 8.90 2.85
CA THR A 134 -1.59 8.87 1.78
C THR A 134 -1.35 10.28 1.23
N LYS A 135 -2.42 11.03 0.93
CA LYS A 135 -2.32 12.41 0.45
C LYS A 135 -1.75 13.34 1.51
N GLY A 136 -2.26 13.29 2.74
CA GLY A 136 -1.78 14.11 3.85
C GLY A 136 -0.31 13.88 4.17
N LEU A 137 0.16 12.62 4.09
CA LEU A 137 1.56 12.27 4.28
C LEU A 137 2.42 12.85 3.15
N LYS A 138 1.99 12.74 1.89
CA LYS A 138 2.72 13.35 0.76
C LYS A 138 2.91 14.85 0.97
N GLU A 139 1.86 15.57 1.36
CA GLU A 139 1.90 17.03 1.56
C GLU A 139 2.92 17.45 2.62
N ILE A 140 2.95 16.76 3.77
CA ILE A 140 3.92 17.07 4.82
C ILE A 140 5.35 16.67 4.43
N LEU A 141 5.54 15.52 3.78
CA LEU A 141 6.87 15.08 3.34
C LEU A 141 7.43 15.97 2.22
N ASP A 142 6.59 16.50 1.34
CA ASP A 142 7.01 17.48 0.33
C ASP A 142 7.44 18.80 0.99
N ALA A 143 6.70 19.26 2.01
CA ALA A 143 7.07 20.45 2.78
C ALA A 143 8.37 20.26 3.57
N LEU A 144 8.66 19.04 4.05
CA LEU A 144 9.92 18.72 4.73
C LEU A 144 11.12 18.63 3.77
N ASN A 145 10.88 18.14 2.55
CA ASN A 145 11.90 17.98 1.52
C ASN A 145 12.10 19.21 0.62
N GLU A 146 11.41 20.32 0.89
CA GLU A 146 11.68 21.61 0.27
C GLU A 146 13.13 22.05 0.57
N ARG A 147 13.76 22.79 -0.34
CA ARG A 147 15.10 23.38 -0.12
C ARG A 147 14.94 24.78 0.47
N PRO A 148 15.02 24.97 1.81
CA PRO A 148 14.80 26.26 2.42
C PRO A 148 15.94 27.24 2.13
N ILE A 149 15.58 28.48 1.80
CA ILE A 149 16.53 29.60 1.62
C ILE A 149 16.93 30.18 3.00
N TYR A 150 16.06 30.06 4.00
CA TYR A 150 16.24 30.52 5.39
C TYR A 150 15.75 29.46 6.38
N LYS A 151 16.07 29.57 7.68
CA LYS A 151 15.59 28.62 8.69
C LYS A 151 14.06 28.53 8.67
N LYS A 152 13.52 27.36 8.31
CA LYS A 152 12.09 27.10 8.17
C LYS A 152 11.69 25.98 9.12
N THR A 153 10.59 26.20 9.82
CA THR A 153 9.92 25.20 10.67
C THR A 153 8.45 25.09 10.25
N ILE A 154 7.91 23.88 10.20
CA ILE A 154 6.51 23.61 9.85
C ILE A 154 5.83 22.81 10.96
N SER A 155 4.49 22.86 10.99
CA SER A 155 3.66 22.12 11.95
C SER A 155 3.24 20.76 11.42
N ALA A 156 3.28 19.72 12.26
CA ALA A 156 2.71 18.41 11.95
C ALA A 156 1.18 18.37 12.10
N ALA A 157 0.56 19.40 12.68
CA ALA A 157 -0.87 19.43 12.99
C ALA A 157 -1.83 19.15 11.81
N PRO A 158 -1.57 19.60 10.56
CA PRO A 158 -2.42 19.25 9.43
C PRO A 158 -2.48 17.75 9.18
N PHE A 159 -1.32 17.07 9.21
CA PHE A 159 -1.25 15.62 9.03
C PHE A 159 -1.92 14.89 10.20
N VAL A 160 -1.68 15.31 11.44
CA VAL A 160 -2.33 14.71 12.61
C VAL A 160 -3.86 14.79 12.50
N ARG A 161 -4.42 15.94 12.05
CA ARG A 161 -5.87 16.05 11.80
C ARG A 161 -6.38 15.06 10.76
N THR A 162 -5.66 14.89 9.64
CA THR A 162 -6.05 13.89 8.62
C THR A 162 -6.05 12.47 9.17
N LEU A 163 -5.12 12.16 10.09
CA LEU A 163 -5.05 10.86 10.76
C LEU A 163 -6.21 10.68 11.77
N GLU A 164 -6.46 11.69 12.60
CA GLU A 164 -7.59 11.68 13.56
C GLU A 164 -8.94 11.50 12.86
N GLU A 165 -9.15 12.16 11.72
CA GLU A 165 -10.34 12.01 10.89
C GLU A 165 -10.46 10.60 10.30
N ALA A 166 -9.35 10.01 9.85
CA ALA A 166 -9.31 8.67 9.28
C ALA A 166 -9.60 7.55 10.30
N PHE A 167 -9.23 7.75 11.57
CA PHE A 167 -9.49 6.80 12.66
C PHE A 167 -10.73 7.15 13.50
N ARG A 168 -11.30 8.35 13.34
CA ARG A 168 -12.31 8.93 14.24
C ARG A 168 -11.91 8.89 15.72
N GLN A 169 -10.62 9.07 15.96
CA GLN A 169 -10.02 9.07 17.30
C GLN A 169 -9.12 10.29 17.43
N ARG A 170 -8.92 10.74 18.66
CA ARG A 170 -8.00 11.84 18.97
C ARG A 170 -6.65 11.28 19.35
N VAL A 171 -5.58 11.88 18.85
CA VAL A 171 -4.23 11.56 19.31
C VAL A 171 -4.03 12.20 20.68
N SER A 172 -3.52 11.43 21.63
CA SER A 172 -3.20 11.95 22.96
C SER A 172 -2.13 13.02 22.88
N ARG A 173 -2.23 14.04 23.75
CA ARG A 173 -1.23 15.11 23.90
C ARG A 173 -0.08 14.74 24.86
N GLN A 174 -0.10 13.53 25.39
CA GLN A 174 0.96 12.99 26.24
C GLN A 174 2.08 12.39 25.39
N GLN A 175 3.24 12.13 25.99
CA GLN A 175 4.31 11.39 25.31
C GLN A 175 3.82 9.98 24.97
N GLN A 176 4.05 9.54 23.74
CA GLN A 176 3.69 8.23 23.23
C GLN A 176 4.92 7.53 22.65
N ASP A 177 4.82 6.23 22.42
CA ASP A 177 5.85 5.50 21.69
C ASP A 177 5.83 5.90 20.20
N ALA A 178 7.00 6.24 19.67
CA ALA A 178 7.18 6.55 18.25
C ALA A 178 6.94 5.31 17.37
N GLN A 179 7.22 4.11 17.89
CA GLN A 179 7.00 2.86 17.17
C GLN A 179 5.50 2.61 16.95
N GLU A 180 4.67 2.86 17.96
CA GLU A 180 3.21 2.72 17.83
C GLU A 180 2.65 3.68 16.78
N PHE A 181 3.10 4.94 16.79
CA PHE A 181 2.70 5.93 15.79
C PHE A 181 3.14 5.52 14.37
N LEU A 182 4.38 5.03 14.22
CA LEU A 182 4.88 4.51 12.95
C LEU A 182 4.04 3.32 12.46
N GLN A 183 3.68 2.39 13.36
CA GLN A 183 2.85 1.25 13.03
C GLN A 183 1.49 1.69 12.48
N VAL A 184 0.82 2.61 13.18
CA VAL A 184 -0.48 3.16 12.78
C VAL A 184 -0.39 3.80 11.39
N VAL A 185 0.63 4.60 11.13
CA VAL A 185 0.82 5.26 9.82
C VAL A 185 1.13 4.22 8.72
N ALA A 186 2.09 3.33 8.95
CA ALA A 186 2.53 2.36 7.94
C ALA A 186 1.43 1.35 7.58
N GLU A 187 0.70 0.83 8.58
CA GLU A 187 -0.43 -0.06 8.34
C GLU A 187 -1.56 0.67 7.62
N ARG A 188 -1.89 1.90 8.03
CA ARG A 188 -2.95 2.68 7.38
C ARG A 188 -2.65 2.95 5.90
N LEU A 189 -1.41 3.29 5.57
CA LEU A 189 -0.98 3.49 4.18
C LEU A 189 -1.08 2.18 3.37
N CYS A 190 -0.69 1.06 3.97
CA CYS A 190 -0.82 -0.25 3.34
C CYS A 190 -2.29 -0.60 3.07
N ASP A 191 -3.18 -0.36 4.03
CA ASP A 191 -4.61 -0.61 3.86
C ASP A 191 -5.23 0.31 2.80
N GLU A 192 -4.84 1.60 2.77
CA GLU A 192 -5.27 2.55 1.73
C GLU A 192 -4.80 2.15 0.34
N TYR A 193 -3.57 1.65 0.23
CA TYR A 193 -3.04 1.10 -1.02
C TYR A 193 -3.87 -0.07 -1.52
N HIS A 194 -4.08 -1.10 -0.70
CA HIS A 194 -4.85 -2.28 -1.09
C HIS A 194 -6.31 -1.93 -1.39
N ALA A 195 -6.93 -1.03 -0.62
CA ALA A 195 -8.28 -0.57 -0.88
C ALA A 195 -8.40 0.22 -2.20
N GLY A 196 -7.43 1.09 -2.50
CA GLY A 196 -7.36 1.82 -3.77
C GLY A 196 -7.18 0.87 -4.95
N ARG A 197 -6.27 -0.10 -4.84
CA ARG A 197 -6.04 -1.13 -5.86
C ARG A 197 -7.28 -1.97 -6.12
N ARG A 198 -7.97 -2.44 -5.07
CA ARG A 198 -9.24 -3.16 -5.21
C ARG A 198 -10.32 -2.33 -5.90
N ALA A 199 -10.46 -1.05 -5.56
CA ALA A 199 -11.42 -0.16 -6.21
C ALA A 199 -11.16 -0.03 -7.72
N ARG A 200 -9.89 0.12 -8.12
CA ARG A 200 -9.47 0.19 -9.52
C ARG A 200 -9.70 -1.12 -10.28
N LEU A 201 -9.36 -2.26 -9.67
CA LEU A 201 -9.63 -3.58 -10.25
C LEU A 201 -11.13 -3.81 -10.44
N PHE A 202 -11.92 -3.45 -9.44
CA PHE A 202 -13.38 -3.56 -9.50
C PHE A 202 -13.97 -2.68 -10.63
N ALA A 203 -13.56 -1.42 -10.73
CA ALA A 203 -14.00 -0.51 -11.78
C ALA A 203 -13.63 -1.01 -13.19
N THR A 204 -12.43 -1.58 -13.34
CA THR A 204 -11.98 -2.19 -14.59
C THR A 204 -12.86 -3.39 -14.95
N ARG A 205 -13.17 -4.25 -13.97
CA ARG A 205 -14.05 -5.40 -14.17
C ARG A 205 -15.46 -4.99 -14.56
N THR A 206 -16.06 -4.00 -13.88
CA THR A 206 -17.40 -3.52 -14.24
C THR A 206 -17.44 -2.90 -15.63
N ALA A 207 -16.42 -2.11 -16.00
CA ALA A 207 -16.32 -1.55 -17.34
C ALA A 207 -16.23 -2.64 -18.44
N THR A 208 -15.46 -3.72 -18.21
CA THR A 208 -15.39 -4.83 -19.18
C THR A 208 -16.70 -5.62 -19.33
N VAL A 209 -17.54 -5.65 -18.29
CA VAL A 209 -18.83 -6.36 -18.33
C VAL A 209 -19.88 -5.52 -19.06
N ASP A 210 -19.88 -4.20 -18.87
CA ASP A 210 -20.81 -3.28 -19.56
C ASP A 210 -20.58 -3.26 -21.09
N ASP A 211 -19.35 -3.44 -21.56
CA ASP A 211 -19.02 -3.56 -22.99
C ASP A 211 -19.53 -4.87 -23.65
N CYS A 212 -19.96 -5.87 -22.87
CA CYS A 212 -20.38 -7.17 -23.39
C CYS A 212 -21.91 -7.34 -23.52
N TRP A 213 -22.71 -6.32 -23.19
CA TRP A 213 -24.16 -6.32 -23.38
C TRP A 213 -24.58 -5.24 -24.39
N PRO A 214 -24.88 -5.58 -25.66
CA PRO A 214 -25.52 -4.62 -26.54
C PRO A 214 -26.93 -4.39 -26.02
N SER A 215 -27.20 -3.19 -25.52
CA SER A 215 -28.54 -2.70 -25.20
C SER A 215 -29.49 -2.97 -26.38
N ARG A 216 -30.29 -4.04 -26.29
CA ARG A 216 -31.48 -4.22 -27.12
C ARG A 216 -32.46 -3.11 -26.73
N THR A 217 -32.37 -1.97 -27.41
CA THR A 217 -33.48 -1.02 -27.47
C THR A 217 -34.59 -1.69 -28.29
N SER A 218 -35.53 -2.35 -27.61
CA SER A 218 -36.80 -2.71 -28.21
C SER A 218 -37.66 -1.45 -28.30
N ASN A 219 -37.70 -0.89 -29.50
CA ASN A 219 -38.75 0.00 -29.95
C ASN A 219 -40.12 -0.67 -29.75
N HIS A 220 -40.97 -0.11 -28.90
CA HIS A 220 -42.42 -0.19 -29.06
C HIS A 220 -43.04 1.13 -28.64
N GLY A 221 -43.64 1.81 -29.62
CA GLY A 221 -44.24 3.12 -29.48
C GLY A 221 -45.63 3.11 -28.84
N GLY A 222 -46.00 4.26 -28.30
CA GLY A 222 -47.35 4.62 -27.87
C GLY A 222 -47.39 6.12 -27.55
N ALA A 223 -47.98 6.91 -28.44
CA ALA A 223 -48.03 8.37 -28.41
C ALA A 223 -48.98 8.93 -27.33
N THR A 224 -48.73 10.15 -26.84
CA THR A 224 -49.56 11.36 -27.01
C THR A 224 -49.15 12.48 -26.05
N GLY A 225 -49.17 13.75 -26.51
CA GLY A 225 -49.54 14.89 -25.65
C GLY A 225 -48.50 15.97 -25.31
N SER A 226 -48.22 16.84 -26.30
CA SER A 226 -48.07 18.31 -26.20
C SER A 226 -47.14 19.04 -25.19
N ALA A 227 -46.24 19.86 -25.77
CA ALA A 227 -46.08 21.32 -25.56
C ALA A 227 -44.65 21.80 -25.16
N SER A 228 -43.94 22.37 -26.15
CA SER A 228 -42.82 23.32 -26.04
C SER A 228 -43.39 24.76 -25.78
N PRO A 229 -42.62 25.90 -25.68
CA PRO A 229 -41.22 26.11 -26.13
C PRO A 229 -40.36 27.16 -25.34
N ILE A 230 -39.23 27.56 -25.97
CA ILE A 230 -38.42 28.82 -25.84
C ILE A 230 -37.11 28.62 -25.03
N ALA A 231 -35.88 29.04 -25.41
CA ALA A 231 -35.23 29.67 -26.57
C ALA A 231 -33.72 29.31 -26.50
N ALA A 232 -33.05 28.89 -27.58
CA ALA A 232 -32.21 29.70 -28.47
C ALA A 232 -31.26 30.71 -27.79
N SER A 233 -29.96 30.42 -27.82
CA SER A 233 -28.94 31.40 -28.20
C SER A 233 -27.67 30.72 -28.72
N GLN A 234 -27.31 31.10 -29.94
CA GLN A 234 -26.13 30.73 -30.70
C GLN A 234 -24.94 31.59 -30.28
N HIS A 235 -23.73 31.05 -30.26
CA HIS A 235 -22.54 31.82 -30.62
C HIS A 235 -21.57 30.96 -31.43
N VAL A 236 -21.12 31.57 -32.52
CA VAL A 236 -20.33 31.06 -33.64
C VAL A 236 -18.84 31.25 -33.35
N ALA A 237 -18.01 30.28 -33.75
CA ALA A 237 -16.58 30.51 -34.01
C ALA A 237 -16.11 29.63 -35.19
N PRO A 238 -15.14 30.09 -36.01
CA PRO A 238 -15.04 29.70 -37.41
C PRO A 238 -14.03 28.59 -37.70
N ASP A 239 -14.29 28.02 -38.87
CA ASP A 239 -13.58 27.01 -39.64
C ASP A 239 -12.26 27.56 -40.24
N LEU A 240 -11.17 26.79 -40.17
CA LEU A 240 -10.06 26.86 -41.12
C LEU A 240 -9.58 25.43 -41.48
N ALA A 241 -9.87 25.07 -42.72
CA ALA A 241 -9.49 23.87 -43.46
C ALA A 241 -7.96 23.75 -43.67
N ARG A 242 -7.34 22.56 -43.48
CA ARG A 242 -7.04 21.47 -44.47
C ARG A 242 -5.73 21.76 -45.23
N GLU A 243 -4.71 20.89 -45.25
CA GLU A 243 -4.50 19.59 -45.94
C GLU A 243 -3.24 18.93 -45.33
N GLY A 244 -2.95 17.63 -45.29
CA GLY A 244 -3.53 16.40 -45.82
C GLY A 244 -2.43 15.33 -45.76
N ALA A 245 -2.66 14.21 -45.08
CA ALA A 245 -1.85 13.00 -45.25
C ALA A 245 -2.71 11.78 -44.87
N VAL A 246 -3.01 10.99 -45.90
CA VAL A 246 -3.78 9.75 -45.84
C VAL A 246 -2.90 8.66 -45.22
N GLY A 247 -3.38 8.05 -44.13
CA GLY A 247 -2.81 6.87 -43.51
C GLY A 247 -3.92 6.09 -42.83
N SER A 248 -4.07 4.84 -43.23
CA SER A 248 -5.09 3.84 -42.85
C SER A 248 -5.50 3.86 -41.37
N VAL A 249 -6.81 3.97 -41.13
CA VAL A 249 -7.45 3.95 -39.82
C VAL A 249 -7.72 2.51 -39.39
N GLU A 250 -6.67 1.73 -39.14
CA GLU A 250 -6.78 0.39 -38.55
C GLU A 250 -5.56 0.08 -37.68
N ASP A 251 -5.28 0.88 -36.63
CA ASP A 251 -4.41 0.40 -35.52
C ASP A 251 -4.38 1.23 -34.22
N VAL A 252 -5.41 2.02 -33.89
CA VAL A 252 -5.38 2.89 -32.68
C VAL A 252 -6.08 2.26 -31.46
N ARG A 253 -6.74 1.09 -31.62
CA ARG A 253 -7.43 0.42 -30.49
C ARG A 253 -6.59 -0.63 -29.76
N GLY A 254 -5.41 -0.97 -30.27
CA GLY A 254 -4.50 -1.94 -29.63
C GLY A 254 -3.58 -1.34 -28.57
N PHE A 255 -3.18 -0.07 -28.74
CA PHE A 255 -2.13 0.55 -27.91
C PHE A 255 -2.58 1.05 -26.52
N GLU A 256 -3.88 1.19 -26.27
CA GLU A 256 -4.38 1.64 -24.96
C GLU A 256 -4.67 0.50 -23.97
N LYS A 257 -4.81 -0.73 -24.46
CA LYS A 257 -5.19 -1.89 -23.63
C LYS A 257 -3.99 -2.56 -22.95
N GLU A 258 -2.80 -2.47 -23.53
CA GLU A 258 -1.56 -3.06 -22.97
C GLU A 258 -0.92 -2.22 -21.84
N ARG A 259 -1.26 -0.94 -21.66
CA ARG A 259 -0.67 -0.12 -20.57
C ARG A 259 -1.42 -0.16 -19.23
N ARG A 260 -2.61 -0.75 -19.15
CA ARG A 260 -3.45 -0.68 -17.93
C ARG A 260 -3.31 -1.89 -16.99
N GLY A 261 -2.63 -2.95 -17.41
CA GLY A 261 -2.59 -4.23 -16.68
C GLY A 261 -1.22 -4.66 -16.16
N GLU A 262 -0.13 -3.98 -16.52
CA GLU A 262 1.23 -4.44 -16.22
C GLU A 262 1.91 -3.53 -15.19
N ASP A 263 2.17 -4.14 -14.02
CA ASP A 263 3.07 -3.74 -12.95
C ASP A 263 2.73 -2.48 -12.15
N GLU A 264 1.58 -2.49 -11.44
CA GLU A 264 1.46 -1.66 -10.25
C GLU A 264 2.52 -2.10 -9.23
N GLU A 265 3.61 -1.32 -9.14
CA GLU A 265 4.66 -1.53 -8.15
C GLU A 265 4.06 -1.62 -6.73
N GLY A 266 4.54 -2.60 -5.96
CA GLY A 266 4.02 -2.93 -4.64
C GLY A 266 4.13 -1.78 -3.64
N PHE A 267 3.47 -1.91 -2.49
CA PHE A 267 3.66 -0.96 -1.39
C PHE A 267 5.09 -1.09 -0.82
N PRO A 268 5.91 -0.03 -0.80
CA PRO A 268 7.35 -0.12 -0.52
C PRO A 268 7.69 -0.54 0.91
N LEU A 269 6.77 -0.40 1.85
CA LEU A 269 6.97 -0.81 3.25
C LEU A 269 6.39 -2.20 3.53
N GLN A 270 5.78 -2.89 2.55
CA GLN A 270 5.18 -4.21 2.78
C GLN A 270 6.22 -5.32 2.64
N GLY A 271 6.38 -6.12 3.69
CA GLY A 271 7.10 -7.40 3.66
C GLY A 271 6.16 -8.59 3.87
N ARG A 272 6.70 -9.80 3.68
CA ARG A 272 6.03 -11.09 3.94
C ARG A 272 6.91 -11.92 4.85
N VAL A 273 6.32 -12.52 5.88
CA VAL A 273 6.97 -13.53 6.74
C VAL A 273 6.19 -14.83 6.60
N GLU A 274 6.90 -15.94 6.63
CA GLU A 274 6.32 -17.27 6.49
C GLU A 274 6.67 -18.08 7.73
N SER A 275 5.66 -18.61 8.41
CA SER A 275 5.82 -19.46 9.58
C SER A 275 5.58 -20.91 9.19
N GLN A 276 6.61 -21.74 9.39
CA GLN A 276 6.56 -23.18 9.22
C GLN A 276 6.59 -23.85 10.60
N ILE A 277 5.71 -24.82 10.82
CA ILE A 277 5.68 -25.65 12.03
C ILE A 277 5.93 -27.10 11.62
N GLU A 278 6.57 -27.88 12.50
CA GLU A 278 6.77 -29.32 12.34
C GLU A 278 6.38 -30.03 13.63
N CYS A 279 5.58 -31.09 13.52
CA CYS A 279 5.22 -31.92 14.66
C CYS A 279 6.34 -32.93 14.97
N LEU A 280 6.95 -32.83 16.16
CA LEU A 280 8.02 -33.74 16.60
C LEU A 280 7.56 -35.20 16.82
N THR A 281 6.26 -35.45 17.02
CA THR A 281 5.74 -36.81 17.22
C THR A 281 5.56 -37.59 15.92
N CYS A 282 5.02 -36.95 14.88
CA CYS A 282 4.66 -37.62 13.62
C CYS A 282 5.39 -37.09 12.37
N GLY A 283 6.26 -36.09 12.54
CA GLY A 283 7.00 -35.44 11.45
C GLY A 283 6.11 -34.66 10.47
N PHE A 284 4.87 -34.35 10.84
CA PHE A 284 3.96 -33.64 9.95
C PHE A 284 4.26 -32.15 9.90
N THR A 285 4.48 -31.66 8.70
CA THR A 285 4.68 -30.24 8.38
C THR A 285 3.43 -29.70 7.68
N PRO A 286 2.54 -28.97 8.38
CA PRO A 286 1.44 -28.26 7.74
C PRO A 286 1.90 -27.26 6.69
N ARG A 287 0.99 -26.80 5.83
CA ARG A 287 1.23 -25.72 4.87
C ARG A 287 1.72 -24.49 5.62
N PRO A 288 2.85 -23.89 5.21
CA PRO A 288 3.36 -22.71 5.86
C PRO A 288 2.36 -21.56 5.79
N THR A 289 2.16 -20.91 6.93
CA THR A 289 1.25 -19.76 7.02
C THR A 289 2.04 -18.50 6.71
N ALA A 290 1.67 -17.80 5.65
CA ALA A 290 2.26 -16.51 5.31
C ALA A 290 1.45 -15.36 5.91
N SER A 291 2.15 -14.36 6.46
CA SER A 291 1.56 -13.09 6.88
C SER A 291 2.36 -11.92 6.33
N THR A 292 1.70 -10.78 6.15
CA THR A 292 2.36 -9.56 5.68
C THR A 292 2.56 -8.58 6.82
N PHE A 293 3.68 -7.86 6.80
CA PHE A 293 4.01 -6.86 7.82
C PHE A 293 4.44 -5.55 7.17
N CYS A 294 4.34 -4.45 7.92
CA CYS A 294 4.85 -3.14 7.50
C CYS A 294 6.05 -2.67 8.34
N THR A 295 6.19 -3.25 9.54
CA THR A 295 7.34 -3.06 10.42
C THR A 295 7.73 -4.40 11.03
N LEU A 296 9.00 -4.57 11.38
CA LEU A 296 9.50 -5.72 12.12
C LEU A 296 9.99 -5.26 13.48
N THR A 297 9.45 -5.87 14.54
CA THR A 297 9.90 -5.63 15.90
C THR A 297 10.89 -6.71 16.29
N LEU A 298 12.12 -6.32 16.60
CA LEU A 298 13.19 -7.24 16.99
C LEU A 298 13.39 -7.23 18.50
N HIS A 299 13.55 -8.42 19.09
CA HIS A 299 13.89 -8.54 20.50
C HIS A 299 15.38 -8.30 20.70
N VAL A 300 15.71 -7.37 21.62
CA VAL A 300 17.10 -7.07 21.97
C VAL A 300 17.54 -8.03 23.07
N PRO A 301 18.61 -8.84 22.87
CA PRO A 301 19.15 -9.68 23.92
C PRO A 301 19.68 -8.85 25.09
N GLN A 302 19.58 -9.36 26.32
CA GLN A 302 20.05 -8.70 27.55
C GLN A 302 21.58 -8.77 27.69
N VAL A 303 22.29 -8.21 26.71
CA VAL A 303 23.75 -8.16 26.62
C VAL A 303 24.21 -6.70 26.48
N PRO A 304 25.39 -6.33 27.00
CA PRO A 304 25.85 -4.95 27.02
C PRO A 304 26.10 -4.36 25.62
N ALA A 305 26.34 -5.21 24.63
CA ALA A 305 26.45 -4.84 23.22
C ALA A 305 25.98 -5.99 22.35
N THR A 306 25.26 -5.68 21.27
CA THR A 306 24.79 -6.66 20.28
C THR A 306 24.85 -6.03 18.89
N THR A 307 24.76 -6.86 17.85
CA THR A 307 24.63 -6.40 16.46
C THR A 307 23.19 -6.57 15.99
N LEU A 308 22.81 -5.83 14.95
CA LEU A 308 21.49 -6.01 14.32
C LEU A 308 21.33 -7.44 13.77
N GLY A 309 22.40 -8.02 13.22
CA GLY A 309 22.40 -9.42 12.76
C GLY A 309 22.04 -10.41 13.86
N ALA A 310 22.63 -10.26 15.06
CA ALA A 310 22.29 -11.13 16.19
C ALA A 310 20.83 -10.99 16.66
N CYS A 311 20.23 -9.80 16.51
CA CYS A 311 18.80 -9.63 16.79
C CYS A 311 17.92 -10.35 15.74
N PHE A 312 18.33 -10.37 14.48
CA PHE A 312 17.65 -11.17 13.44
C PHE A 312 17.83 -12.68 13.65
N ASP A 313 19.02 -13.13 14.04
CA ASP A 313 19.27 -14.53 14.38
C ASP A 313 18.36 -15.01 15.51
N GLY A 314 18.06 -14.13 16.47
CA GLY A 314 17.09 -14.38 17.53
C GLY A 314 15.66 -14.52 17.01
N MET A 315 15.23 -13.68 16.06
CA MET A 315 13.89 -13.70 15.48
C MET A 315 13.63 -14.95 14.62
N PHE A 316 14.64 -15.42 13.88
CA PHE A 316 14.53 -16.62 13.03
C PHE A 316 14.94 -17.91 13.73
N LYS A 317 15.15 -17.86 15.05
CA LYS A 317 15.49 -19.03 15.84
C LYS A 317 14.29 -19.99 15.88
N THR A 318 14.57 -21.27 15.70
CA THR A 318 13.56 -22.32 15.88
C THR A 318 13.08 -22.33 17.33
N GLU A 319 11.79 -22.15 17.53
CA GLU A 319 11.12 -22.22 18.83
C GLU A 319 10.40 -23.56 18.98
N TYR A 320 10.45 -24.11 20.20
CA TYR A 320 9.68 -25.30 20.55
C TYR A 320 8.40 -24.85 21.23
N ILE A 321 7.25 -25.28 20.68
CA ILE A 321 5.93 -24.90 21.16
C ILE A 321 5.31 -26.13 21.82
N ASP A 322 5.07 -26.02 23.12
CA ASP A 322 4.30 -27.01 23.87
C ASP A 322 2.80 -26.87 23.56
N ASP A 323 2.03 -27.96 23.69
CA ASP A 323 0.58 -28.00 23.44
C ASP A 323 0.13 -27.72 21.98
N PHE A 324 1.01 -27.86 20.99
CA PHE A 324 0.61 -27.78 19.58
C PHE A 324 -0.34 -28.93 19.19
N LYS A 325 -1.55 -28.57 18.75
CA LYS A 325 -2.58 -29.54 18.31
C LYS A 325 -2.33 -29.98 16.87
N CYS A 326 -1.50 -31.00 16.68
CA CYS A 326 -1.25 -31.56 15.36
C CYS A 326 -2.49 -32.28 14.78
N GLU A 327 -2.92 -31.87 13.59
CA GLU A 327 -4.09 -32.44 12.93
C GLU A 327 -3.86 -33.89 12.49
N LYS A 328 -2.67 -34.23 12.00
CA LYS A 328 -2.31 -35.61 11.68
C LYS A 328 -2.32 -36.50 12.92
N CYS A 329 -1.75 -36.08 14.04
CA CYS A 329 -1.82 -36.82 15.30
C CYS A 329 -3.27 -37.01 15.78
N ARG A 330 -4.11 -35.98 15.63
CA ARG A 330 -5.55 -36.06 15.94
C ARG A 330 -6.24 -37.12 15.09
N LEU A 331 -5.95 -37.19 13.78
CA LEU A 331 -6.50 -38.20 12.88
C LEU A 331 -5.99 -39.62 13.19
N LEU A 332 -4.70 -39.77 13.50
CA LEU A 332 -4.11 -41.05 13.91
C LEU A 332 -4.73 -41.58 15.21
N HIS A 333 -4.94 -40.69 16.19
CA HIS A 333 -5.63 -41.06 17.43
C HIS A 333 -7.09 -41.46 17.18
N ALA A 334 -7.82 -40.72 16.33
CA ALA A 334 -9.18 -41.08 15.95
C ALA A 334 -9.23 -42.44 15.23
N LEU A 335 -8.28 -42.71 14.34
CA LEU A 335 -8.16 -43.99 13.62
C LEU A 335 -7.97 -45.15 14.61
N ALA A 336 -7.09 -45.01 15.60
CA ALA A 336 -6.88 -46.04 16.62
C ALA A 336 -8.14 -46.34 17.45
N LEU A 337 -8.93 -45.31 17.79
CA LEU A 337 -10.20 -45.48 18.49
C LEU A 337 -11.20 -46.27 17.65
N PHE A 338 -11.42 -45.87 16.39
CA PHE A 338 -12.39 -46.53 15.51
C PHE A 338 -11.97 -47.97 15.15
N GLU A 339 -10.68 -48.25 15.00
CA GLU A 339 -10.18 -49.62 14.82
C GLU A 339 -10.47 -50.50 16.05
N SER A 340 -10.31 -49.95 17.25
CA SER A 340 -10.66 -50.66 18.50
C SER A 340 -12.17 -50.88 18.65
N ASP A 341 -12.99 -49.90 18.26
CA ASP A 341 -14.45 -49.99 18.27
C ASP A 341 -14.94 -51.03 17.26
N GLU A 342 -14.31 -51.13 16.09
CA GLU A 342 -14.63 -52.16 15.10
C GLU A 342 -14.42 -53.58 15.67
N GLN A 343 -13.31 -53.78 16.38
CA GLN A 343 -12.95 -55.06 16.99
C GLN A 343 -13.84 -55.41 18.19
N ARG A 344 -14.22 -54.43 19.02
CA ARG A 344 -15.00 -54.65 20.25
C ARG A 344 -16.51 -54.67 20.05
N SER A 345 -17.04 -54.05 19.01
CA SER A 345 -18.50 -53.91 18.82
C SER A 345 -19.19 -55.23 18.52
N ALA A 346 -20.23 -55.57 19.28
CA ALA A 346 -21.07 -56.76 19.06
C ALA A 346 -22.15 -56.57 17.98
N SER A 347 -22.50 -55.32 17.64
CA SER A 347 -23.53 -54.99 16.64
C SER A 347 -22.92 -54.77 15.25
N GLU A 348 -23.45 -55.48 14.25
CA GLU A 348 -23.00 -55.41 12.85
C GLU A 348 -23.18 -54.01 12.22
N ALA A 349 -24.22 -53.28 12.62
CA ALA A 349 -24.49 -51.93 12.13
C ALA A 349 -23.44 -50.92 12.63
N VAL A 350 -22.95 -51.07 13.86
CA VAL A 350 -21.89 -50.22 14.45
C VAL A 350 -20.55 -50.56 13.82
N ARG A 351 -20.26 -51.86 13.63
CA ARG A 351 -19.04 -52.32 12.95
C ARG A 351 -18.94 -51.78 11.51
N ARG A 352 -20.05 -51.74 10.76
CA ARG A 352 -20.07 -51.17 9.40
C ARG A 352 -19.77 -49.66 9.39
N LYS A 353 -20.29 -48.91 10.37
CA LYS A 353 -20.00 -47.48 10.51
C LYS A 353 -18.54 -47.22 10.91
N ALA A 354 -18.00 -48.01 11.83
CA ALA A 354 -16.60 -47.93 12.25
C ALA A 354 -15.66 -48.22 11.07
N ARG A 355 -15.92 -49.28 10.27
CA ARG A 355 -15.16 -49.57 9.04
C ARG A 355 -15.15 -48.42 8.04
N ALA A 356 -16.33 -47.84 7.76
CA ALA A 356 -16.44 -46.70 6.86
C ALA A 356 -15.69 -45.46 7.40
N ALA A 357 -15.70 -45.24 8.72
CA ALA A 357 -14.95 -44.17 9.35
C ALA A 357 -13.42 -44.41 9.28
N VAL A 358 -12.96 -45.64 9.49
CA VAL A 358 -11.54 -46.02 9.36
C VAL A 358 -11.05 -45.80 7.93
N GLU A 359 -11.80 -46.24 6.93
CA GLU A 359 -11.46 -46.03 5.51
C GLU A 359 -11.42 -44.54 5.16
N SER A 360 -12.40 -43.75 5.61
CA SER A 360 -12.42 -42.30 5.41
C SER A 360 -11.25 -41.59 6.12
N LEU A 361 -10.85 -42.04 7.30
CA LEU A 361 -9.73 -41.45 8.05
C LEU A 361 -8.39 -41.79 7.41
N ARG A 362 -8.19 -43.03 6.95
CA ARG A 362 -6.99 -43.44 6.20
C ARG A 362 -6.84 -42.61 4.93
N ALA A 363 -7.93 -42.45 4.17
CA ALA A 363 -7.94 -41.60 2.99
C ALA A 363 -7.58 -40.15 3.32
N ALA A 364 -8.15 -39.58 4.39
CA ALA A 364 -7.86 -38.20 4.82
C ALA A 364 -6.40 -37.99 5.25
N ILE A 365 -5.80 -38.96 5.94
CA ILE A 365 -4.39 -38.91 6.35
C ILE A 365 -3.45 -38.94 5.13
N GLU A 366 -3.81 -39.66 4.08
CA GLU A 366 -3.01 -39.77 2.85
C GLU A 366 -3.17 -38.59 1.88
N THR A 367 -4.37 -38.00 1.78
CA THR A 367 -4.63 -36.92 0.80
C THR A 367 -4.37 -35.52 1.34
N ASP A 368 -5.00 -35.14 2.46
CA ASP A 368 -4.80 -33.84 3.10
C ASP A 368 -5.24 -33.90 4.57
N PRO A 369 -4.29 -34.06 5.52
CA PRO A 369 -4.62 -34.10 6.95
C PRO A 369 -5.12 -32.76 7.50
N GLU A 370 -5.00 -31.65 6.76
CA GLU A 370 -5.44 -30.32 7.19
C GLU A 370 -6.93 -30.06 6.97
N ASN A 371 -7.50 -30.66 5.91
CA ASN A 371 -8.90 -30.48 5.59
C ASN A 371 -9.67 -31.82 5.59
N PRO A 372 -9.86 -32.44 6.77
CA PRO A 372 -10.54 -33.71 6.84
C PRO A 372 -12.02 -33.57 6.44
N PRO A 373 -12.58 -34.54 5.68
CA PRO A 373 -13.97 -34.50 5.25
C PRO A 373 -14.91 -34.48 6.46
N ARG A 374 -15.97 -33.65 6.39
CA ARG A 374 -16.90 -33.38 7.50
C ARG A 374 -17.47 -34.62 8.19
N ALA A 375 -17.58 -35.75 7.48
CA ALA A 375 -18.07 -37.02 8.01
C ALA A 375 -17.16 -37.68 9.07
N SER A 376 -15.89 -37.27 9.15
CA SER A 376 -14.90 -37.78 10.11
C SER A 376 -14.81 -36.96 11.41
N ARG A 377 -15.52 -35.83 11.52
CA ARG A 377 -15.58 -35.00 12.73
C ARG A 377 -16.48 -35.67 13.76
N SER A 378 -15.91 -36.50 14.64
CA SER A 378 -16.64 -37.10 15.75
C SER A 378 -16.96 -36.06 16.86
N PRO A 379 -18.08 -36.19 17.59
CA PRO A 379 -18.49 -35.26 18.64
C PRO A 379 -17.70 -35.41 19.97
N THR A 380 -16.75 -36.34 20.07
CA THR A 380 -15.93 -36.57 21.28
C THR A 380 -14.52 -35.96 21.21
N CYS A 381 -14.21 -35.23 20.13
CA CYS A 381 -12.89 -34.64 19.86
C CYS A 381 -12.44 -33.52 20.83
N ASP A 382 -13.22 -33.15 21.85
CA ASP A 382 -12.84 -32.19 22.90
C ASP A 382 -12.29 -32.83 24.18
N THR A 383 -12.29 -34.17 24.29
CA THR A 383 -11.81 -34.85 25.50
C THR A 383 -10.35 -35.29 25.39
N ARG A 384 -9.52 -34.74 26.29
CA ARG A 384 -8.08 -34.99 26.45
C ARG A 384 -7.76 -36.48 26.60
N PRO A 385 -6.73 -37.01 25.93
CA PRO A 385 -5.84 -37.96 26.55
C PRO A 385 -4.78 -37.18 27.32
N GLY A 386 -4.80 -37.28 28.65
CA GLY A 386 -3.63 -36.93 29.46
C GLY A 386 -2.52 -37.91 29.12
N ALA A 387 -1.38 -37.40 28.68
CA ALA A 387 -0.16 -38.19 28.62
C ALA A 387 0.38 -38.33 30.05
N GLU A 388 0.59 -39.57 30.48
CA GLU A 388 1.61 -39.92 31.48
C GLU A 388 3.01 -39.86 30.86
#